data_AF-A0A3M2EJM9-F1
#
_entry.id   AF-A0A3M2EJM9-F1
#
_cell.length_a   1.000
_cell.length_b   1.000
_cell.length_c   1.000
_cell.angle_alpha   90.00
_cell.angle_beta   90.00
_cell.angle_gamma   90.00
#
_symmetry.space_group_name_H-M   'P 1'
#
loop_
_entity.id
_entity.type
_entity.pdbx_description
1 polymer ?
#
loop_
_entity_poly.entity_id
_entity_poly.type
_entity_poly.pdbx_seq_one_letter_code
_entity_poly.pdbx_strand_id
1 'polypeptide(L)'
;MQRGEDGFAGGGYQAHPCLLTTRGIVLRPSGILDMYGGLPYMMAQRRSLMFASQKATPTPGKMEARKELRLHRADEERIRAAAAAVGLQEADFIRQAALLRAQEVERRLSLSILPTDAFEAFRAAVEAPGKVVPGLARAARASKGRLKDAG
;
A
#
# COMPACT_ATOMS: atom_id res chain seq x y z
N MET A 1 55.86 -1.32 43.59
CA MET A 1 55.37 -2.30 42.61
C MET A 1 54.89 -1.52 41.40
N GLN A 2 55.79 -1.17 40.46
CA GLN A 2 56.05 -1.91 39.21
C GLN A 2 54.74 -2.10 38.41
N ARG A 3 54.40 -1.19 37.48
CA ARG A 3 54.77 -1.15 36.04
C ARG A 3 54.50 -2.49 35.31
N GLY A 4 53.49 -2.47 34.44
CA GLY A 4 53.28 -3.42 33.36
C GLY A 4 52.90 -2.63 32.11
N GLU A 5 53.92 -2.30 31.32
CA GLU A 5 53.80 -1.93 29.91
C GLU A 5 53.67 -3.22 29.07
N ASP A 6 53.48 -3.04 27.76
CA ASP A 6 53.56 -4.03 26.66
C ASP A 6 52.21 -4.66 26.24
N GLY A 7 51.75 -4.59 24.99
CA GLY A 7 52.43 -4.16 23.78
C GLY A 7 51.48 -3.85 22.62
N PHE A 8 51.95 -2.95 21.78
CA PHE A 8 51.42 -2.55 20.49
C PHE A 8 52.17 -3.35 19.42
N ALA A 9 51.47 -4.10 18.56
CA ALA A 9 52.00 -4.62 17.29
C ALA A 9 50.80 -4.88 16.36
N GLY A 10 50.64 -4.10 15.28
CA GLY A 10 51.00 -4.54 13.93
C GLY A 10 49.83 -5.30 13.30
N GLY A 11 49.04 -4.72 12.39
CA GLY A 11 49.47 -4.43 11.02
C GLY A 11 49.21 -5.65 10.14
N GLY A 12 48.11 -5.63 9.36
CA GLY A 12 47.77 -6.74 8.47
C GLY A 12 46.52 -6.51 7.63
N TYR A 13 46.61 -5.60 6.67
CA TYR A 13 45.73 -5.61 5.50
C TYR A 13 45.97 -6.92 4.73
N GLN A 14 45.01 -7.83 4.73
CA GLN A 14 44.97 -8.90 3.73
C GLN A 14 44.03 -8.51 2.60
N ALA A 15 44.64 -7.97 1.55
CA ALA A 15 44.10 -7.97 0.20
C ALA A 15 44.62 -9.24 -0.51
N HIS A 16 43.71 -10.04 -1.05
CA HIS A 16 43.97 -11.16 -1.96
C HIS A 16 42.71 -11.37 -2.84
N PRO A 17 42.80 -11.98 -4.04
CA PRO A 17 43.05 -11.24 -5.27
C PRO A 17 41.90 -11.37 -6.27
N CYS A 18 41.95 -10.50 -7.29
CA CYS A 18 41.21 -10.61 -8.54
C CYS A 18 41.26 -12.02 -9.14
N LEU A 19 40.09 -12.55 -9.51
CA LEU A 19 39.96 -13.41 -10.68
C LEU A 19 38.90 -12.82 -11.61
N LEU A 20 39.41 -12.02 -12.55
CA LEU A 20 38.79 -11.74 -13.84
C LEU A 20 38.45 -13.07 -14.52
N THR A 21 37.16 -13.33 -14.72
CA THR A 21 36.72 -14.30 -15.74
C THR A 21 36.05 -13.53 -16.86
N THR A 22 36.88 -13.15 -17.81
CA THR A 22 36.50 -12.66 -19.13
C THR A 22 35.99 -13.84 -19.95
N ARG A 23 34.72 -13.85 -20.35
CA ARG A 23 34.29 -14.64 -21.51
C ARG A 23 33.05 -14.04 -22.18
N GLY A 24 33.29 -13.40 -23.32
CA GLY A 24 32.50 -13.63 -24.53
C GLY A 24 31.23 -12.81 -24.70
N ILE A 25 31.40 -11.59 -25.19
CA ILE A 25 30.40 -10.95 -26.05
C ILE A 25 30.30 -11.79 -27.34
N VAL A 26 29.10 -12.31 -27.63
CA VAL A 26 28.71 -12.64 -29.01
C VAL A 26 27.45 -11.83 -29.32
N LEU A 27 27.69 -10.68 -29.94
CA LEU A 27 26.68 -9.96 -30.71
C LEU A 27 26.51 -10.68 -32.05
N ARG A 28 25.30 -11.19 -32.32
CA ARG A 28 24.80 -11.26 -33.69
C ARG A 28 23.39 -10.66 -33.76
N PRO A 29 23.13 -9.81 -34.78
CA PRO A 29 21.86 -9.15 -34.99
C PRO A 29 20.91 -10.02 -35.82
N SER A 30 19.65 -9.58 -35.89
CA SER A 30 18.61 -9.88 -36.90
C SER A 30 17.41 -10.65 -36.36
N GLY A 31 16.27 -9.96 -36.29
CA GLY A 31 14.98 -10.53 -35.95
C GLY A 31 13.93 -9.47 -35.65
N ILE A 32 13.61 -8.62 -36.63
CA ILE A 32 12.39 -7.82 -36.69
C ILE A 32 11.18 -8.78 -36.82
N LEU A 33 10.04 -8.35 -36.27
CA LEU A 33 8.70 -8.97 -36.21
C LEU A 33 8.45 -9.93 -35.04
N ASP A 34 7.83 -9.39 -33.98
CA ASP A 34 6.47 -9.85 -33.67
C ASP A 34 5.59 -8.64 -33.30
N MET A 35 4.74 -8.28 -34.25
CA MET A 35 3.73 -7.24 -34.19
C MET A 35 2.47 -7.93 -33.62
N TYR A 36 1.96 -7.51 -32.45
CA TYR A 36 0.78 -8.06 -31.75
C TYR A 36 0.95 -9.38 -30.96
N GLY A 37 1.88 -9.39 -30.00
CA GLY A 37 1.85 -10.34 -28.87
C GLY A 37 1.03 -9.79 -27.71
N GLY A 38 -0.25 -10.14 -27.64
CA GLY A 38 -1.17 -9.74 -26.58
C GLY A 38 -0.64 -10.13 -25.20
N LEU A 39 -0.19 -9.14 -24.44
CA LEU A 39 -0.01 -9.28 -23.00
C LEU A 39 -1.39 -9.49 -22.37
N PRO A 40 -1.67 -10.64 -21.73
CA PRO A 40 -2.84 -10.75 -20.91
C PRO A 40 -2.64 -9.79 -19.74
N TYR A 41 -3.36 -8.68 -19.79
CA TYR A 41 -3.53 -7.78 -18.65
C TYR A 41 -4.24 -8.59 -17.56
N MET A 42 -3.46 -9.34 -16.78
CA MET A 42 -3.86 -9.97 -15.54
C MET A 42 -4.05 -8.84 -14.53
N MET A 43 -5.10 -8.06 -14.72
CA MET A 43 -5.82 -7.47 -13.61
C MET A 43 -6.35 -8.65 -12.81
N ALA A 44 -5.51 -9.16 -11.92
CA ALA A 44 -5.98 -9.84 -10.72
C ALA A 44 -6.89 -8.81 -10.04
N GLN A 45 -8.16 -8.89 -10.40
CA GLN A 45 -9.24 -8.08 -9.91
C GLN A 45 -9.35 -8.48 -8.45
N ARG A 46 -8.53 -7.86 -7.59
CA ARG A 46 -8.96 -7.58 -6.23
C ARG A 46 -10.27 -6.87 -6.43
N ARG A 47 -11.34 -7.64 -6.25
CA ARG A 47 -12.69 -7.15 -6.13
C ARG A 47 -12.67 -6.23 -4.90
N SER A 48 -12.20 -5.01 -5.09
CA SER A 48 -12.66 -3.88 -4.33
C SER A 48 -14.13 -3.77 -4.71
N LEU A 49 -14.96 -4.55 -4.04
CA LEU A 49 -16.31 -4.06 -3.78
C LEU A 49 -16.09 -2.68 -3.20
N MET A 50 -16.47 -1.65 -3.95
CA MET A 50 -16.66 -0.31 -3.43
C MET A 50 -17.78 -0.40 -2.39
N PHE A 51 -17.47 -0.92 -1.21
CA PHE A 51 -18.28 -0.70 -0.04
C PHE A 51 -17.95 0.72 0.38
N ALA A 52 -18.91 1.62 0.19
CA ALA A 52 -18.92 2.87 0.92
C ALA A 52 -18.80 2.51 2.40
N SER A 53 -17.63 2.77 3.00
CA SER A 53 -17.48 2.65 4.44
C SER A 53 -18.49 3.60 5.06
N GLN A 54 -19.41 3.07 5.86
CA GLN A 54 -20.35 3.90 6.61
C GLN A 54 -19.51 4.86 7.47
N LYS A 55 -19.71 6.16 7.28
CA LYS A 55 -19.06 7.17 8.11
C LYS A 55 -19.60 6.99 9.53
N ALA A 56 -18.73 6.64 10.47
CA ALA A 56 -19.09 6.63 11.87
C ALA A 56 -19.37 8.07 12.32
N THR A 57 -20.56 8.33 12.86
CA THR A 57 -20.85 9.58 13.55
C THR A 57 -20.10 9.58 14.88
N PRO A 58 -19.34 10.64 15.21
CA PRO A 58 -18.70 10.75 16.51
C PRO A 58 -19.79 10.73 17.59
N THR A 59 -19.83 9.69 18.44
CA THR A 59 -20.75 9.65 19.57
C THR A 59 -20.28 10.65 20.63
N PRO A 60 -21.04 11.72 20.91
CA PRO A 60 -20.70 12.62 22.01
C PRO A 60 -21.06 11.93 23.33
N GLY A 61 -20.10 11.79 24.24
CA GLY A 61 -20.34 11.17 25.54
C GLY A 61 -19.12 10.51 26.15
N LYS A 62 -19.32 9.78 27.26
CA LYS A 62 -18.28 8.97 27.90
C LYS A 62 -17.87 7.81 26.99
N MET A 63 -16.61 7.39 27.09
CA MET A 63 -16.08 6.24 26.34
C MET A 63 -16.67 4.92 26.87
N GLU A 64 -17.83 4.53 26.34
CA GLU A 64 -18.58 3.36 26.80
C GLU A 64 -18.23 2.07 26.04
N ALA A 65 -17.72 2.20 24.80
CA ALA A 65 -17.33 1.05 23.99
C ALA A 65 -15.97 0.50 24.45
N ARG A 66 -15.98 -0.73 24.97
CA ARG A 66 -14.77 -1.46 25.41
C ARG A 66 -14.31 -2.43 24.33
N LYS A 67 -12.99 -2.56 24.18
CA LYS A 67 -12.37 -3.51 23.26
C LYS A 67 -11.41 -4.41 24.02
N GLU A 68 -11.74 -5.70 24.04
CA GLU A 68 -10.88 -6.74 24.59
C GLU A 68 -9.83 -7.15 23.55
N LEU A 69 -8.57 -7.25 23.96
CA LEU A 69 -7.46 -7.57 23.07
C LEU A 69 -6.59 -8.67 23.70
N ARG A 70 -6.30 -9.70 22.92
CA ARG A 70 -5.33 -10.75 23.27
C ARG A 70 -4.09 -10.55 22.42
N LEU A 71 -2.93 -10.48 23.06
CA LEU A 71 -1.64 -10.27 22.42
C LEU A 71 -0.67 -11.39 22.78
N HIS A 72 0.27 -11.65 21.88
CA HIS A 72 1.47 -12.38 22.25
C HIS A 72 2.36 -11.49 23.12
N ARG A 73 3.08 -12.11 24.05
CA ARG A 73 3.95 -11.41 25.00
C ARG A 73 4.97 -10.49 24.33
N ALA A 74 5.55 -10.93 23.20
CA ALA A 74 6.50 -10.14 22.44
C ALA A 74 5.88 -8.85 21.87
N ASP A 75 4.63 -8.91 21.44
CA ASP A 75 3.92 -7.74 20.91
C ASP A 75 3.49 -6.79 22.04
N GLU A 76 3.07 -7.33 23.17
CA GLU A 76 2.77 -6.56 24.38
C GLU A 76 4.00 -5.77 24.85
N GLU A 77 5.17 -6.43 24.97
CA GLU A 77 6.40 -5.78 25.40
C GLU A 77 6.86 -4.67 24.44
N ARG A 78 6.71 -4.88 23.11
CA ARG A 78 7.01 -3.85 22.09
C ARG A 78 6.06 -2.66 22.19
N ILE A 79 4.77 -2.92 22.37
CA ILE A 79 3.76 -1.85 22.50
C ILE A 79 4.00 -1.06 23.79
N ARG A 80 4.28 -1.74 24.91
CA ARG A 80 4.65 -1.11 26.18
C ARG A 80 5.85 -0.20 26.03
N ALA A 81 6.92 -0.69 25.42
CA ALA A 81 8.14 0.09 25.21
C ALA A 81 7.88 1.32 24.32
N ALA A 82 7.10 1.18 23.25
CA ALA A 82 6.74 2.29 22.38
C ALA A 82 5.85 3.32 23.09
N ALA A 83 4.86 2.87 23.88
CA ALA A 83 4.02 3.76 24.67
C ALA A 83 4.83 4.54 25.70
N ALA A 84 5.76 3.88 26.40
CA ALA A 84 6.67 4.51 27.35
C ALA A 84 7.57 5.56 26.69
N ALA A 85 8.08 5.29 25.47
CA ALA A 85 8.90 6.23 24.73
C ALA A 85 8.15 7.52 24.34
N VAL A 86 6.83 7.44 24.15
CA VAL A 86 5.96 8.59 23.84
C VAL A 86 5.37 9.21 25.11
N GLY A 87 5.56 8.60 26.29
CA GLY A 87 5.01 9.07 27.56
C GLY A 87 3.50 8.85 27.69
N LEU A 88 2.96 7.83 27.03
CA LEU A 88 1.53 7.50 27.04
C LEU A 88 1.24 6.19 27.75
N GLN A 89 0.01 6.03 28.24
CA GLN A 89 -0.50 4.72 28.64
C GLN A 89 -0.65 3.81 27.41
N GLU A 90 -0.42 2.52 27.58
CA GLU A 90 -0.55 1.53 26.50
C GLU A 90 -1.92 1.59 25.81
N ALA A 91 -3.00 1.72 26.58
CA ALA A 91 -4.36 1.80 26.06
C ALA A 91 -4.57 3.06 25.17
N ASP A 92 -4.01 4.20 25.58
CA ASP A 92 -4.08 5.45 24.82
C ASP A 92 -3.23 5.38 23.55
N PHE A 93 -2.04 4.78 23.66
CA PHE A 93 -1.14 4.56 22.52
C PHE A 93 -1.80 3.67 21.45
N ILE A 94 -2.39 2.54 21.85
CA ILE A 94 -3.10 1.63 20.94
C ILE A 94 -4.30 2.35 20.30
N ARG A 95 -5.08 3.11 21.10
CA ARG A 95 -6.23 3.87 20.58
C ARG A 95 -5.80 4.87 19.51
N GLN A 96 -4.77 5.68 19.78
CA GLN A 96 -4.27 6.67 18.84
C GLN A 96 -3.71 6.04 17.57
N ALA A 97 -2.89 4.99 17.70
CA ALA A 97 -2.34 4.27 16.56
C ALA A 97 -3.45 3.67 15.67
N ALA A 98 -4.48 3.08 16.28
CA ALA A 98 -5.62 2.52 15.56
C ALA A 98 -6.42 3.61 14.82
N LEU A 99 -6.67 4.75 15.46
CA LEU A 99 -7.39 5.88 14.83
C LEU A 99 -6.62 6.46 13.65
N LEU A 100 -5.32 6.69 13.80
CA LEU A 100 -4.46 7.17 12.72
C LEU A 100 -4.48 6.21 11.52
N ARG A 101 -4.40 4.91 11.79
CA ARG A 101 -4.46 3.89 10.74
C ARG A 101 -5.84 3.82 10.09
N ALA A 102 -6.92 3.93 10.85
CA ALA A 102 -8.28 3.97 10.32
C ALA A 102 -8.47 5.15 9.35
N GLN A 103 -8.06 6.35 9.75
CA GLN A 103 -8.12 7.55 8.90
C GLN A 103 -7.30 7.39 7.62
N GLU A 104 -6.13 6.75 7.68
CA GLU A 104 -5.32 6.47 6.50
C GLU A 104 -6.05 5.53 5.53
N VAL A 105 -6.67 4.47 6.05
CA VAL A 105 -7.46 3.53 5.24
C VAL A 105 -8.66 4.24 4.61
N GLU A 106 -9.39 5.05 5.38
CA GLU A 106 -10.51 5.84 4.86
C GLU A 106 -10.07 6.79 3.74
N ARG A 107 -8.96 7.51 3.93
CA ARG A 107 -8.41 8.39 2.88
C ARG A 107 -8.06 7.61 1.61
N ARG A 108 -7.41 6.45 1.75
CA ARG A 108 -7.04 5.60 0.59
C ARG A 108 -8.26 5.06 -0.15
N LEU A 109 -9.37 4.79 0.55
CA LEU A 109 -10.62 4.38 -0.09
C LEU A 109 -11.32 5.55 -0.79
N SER A 110 -11.16 6.79 -0.29
CA SER A 110 -11.77 7.98 -0.90
C SER A 110 -11.00 8.54 -2.10
N LEU A 111 -9.70 8.25 -2.22
CA LEU A 111 -8.83 8.81 -3.26
C LEU A 111 -8.56 7.78 -4.37
N SER A 112 -8.91 8.13 -5.60
CA SER A 112 -8.52 7.37 -6.79
C SER A 112 -7.22 7.94 -7.35
N ILE A 113 -6.11 7.21 -7.21
CA ILE A 113 -4.82 7.58 -7.81
C ILE A 113 -4.73 6.89 -9.18
N LEU A 114 -4.92 7.66 -10.25
CA LEU A 114 -4.77 7.17 -11.62
C LEU A 114 -3.37 7.51 -12.14
N PRO A 115 -2.69 6.59 -12.85
CA PRO A 115 -1.51 6.91 -13.65
C PRO A 115 -1.83 8.02 -14.66
N THR A 116 -0.85 8.86 -14.99
CA THR A 116 -1.04 10.03 -15.87
C THR A 116 -1.73 9.66 -17.18
N ASP A 117 -1.29 8.59 -17.85
CA ASP A 117 -1.88 8.17 -19.12
C ASP A 117 -3.36 7.78 -19.00
N ALA A 118 -3.74 7.12 -17.89
CA ALA A 118 -5.12 6.76 -17.62
C ALA A 118 -5.97 7.99 -17.27
N PHE A 119 -5.39 8.95 -16.56
CA PHE A 119 -6.05 10.23 -16.27
C PHE A 119 -6.27 11.05 -17.54
N GLU A 120 -5.30 11.10 -18.43
CA GLU A 120 -5.42 11.78 -19.72
C GLU A 120 -6.48 11.14 -20.63
N ALA A 121 -6.49 9.81 -20.70
CA ALA A 121 -7.54 9.08 -21.41
C ALA A 121 -8.93 9.33 -20.80
N PHE A 122 -9.03 9.37 -19.47
CA PHE A 122 -10.27 9.71 -18.77
C PHE A 122 -10.72 11.15 -19.07
N ARG A 123 -9.82 12.13 -19.01
CA ARG A 123 -10.09 13.53 -19.34
C ARG A 123 -10.66 13.66 -20.75
N ALA A 124 -9.98 13.07 -21.73
CA ALA A 124 -10.44 13.08 -23.13
C ALA A 124 -11.83 12.43 -23.29
N ALA A 125 -12.10 11.35 -22.54
CA ALA A 125 -13.40 10.67 -22.59
C ALA A 125 -14.54 11.49 -21.96
N VAL A 126 -14.26 12.29 -20.91
CA VAL A 126 -15.25 13.16 -20.25
C VAL A 126 -15.56 14.39 -21.10
N GLU A 127 -14.59 14.93 -21.83
CA GLU A 127 -14.77 16.09 -22.71
C GLU A 127 -15.48 15.75 -24.03
N ALA A 128 -15.37 14.50 -24.49
CA ALA A 128 -16.02 14.05 -25.72
C ALA A 128 -17.55 13.87 -25.53
N PRO A 129 -18.38 14.12 -26.57
CA PRO A 129 -19.79 13.82 -26.52
C PRO A 129 -20.06 12.33 -26.23
N GLY A 130 -20.92 12.06 -25.24
CA GLY A 130 -21.27 10.70 -24.87
C GLY A 130 -21.99 9.95 -25.99
N LYS A 131 -21.62 8.67 -26.21
CA LYS A 131 -22.29 7.77 -27.15
C LYS A 131 -23.22 6.82 -26.40
N VAL A 132 -24.45 6.67 -26.89
CA VAL A 132 -25.40 5.72 -26.33
C VAL A 132 -24.96 4.28 -26.66
N VAL A 133 -24.72 3.49 -25.63
CA VAL A 133 -24.47 2.04 -25.76
C VAL A 133 -25.80 1.29 -25.56
N PRO A 134 -26.29 0.51 -26.55
CA PRO A 134 -27.61 -0.12 -26.47
C PRO A 134 -27.81 -1.01 -25.25
N GLY A 135 -26.77 -1.74 -24.83
CA GLY A 135 -26.79 -2.57 -23.62
C GLY A 135 -26.99 -1.75 -22.35
N LEU A 136 -26.25 -0.65 -22.19
CA LEU A 136 -26.39 0.26 -21.05
C LEU A 136 -27.75 0.97 -21.07
N ALA A 137 -28.25 1.36 -22.25
CA ALA A 137 -29.58 1.97 -22.39
C ALA A 137 -30.70 1.00 -21.98
N ARG A 138 -30.59 -0.29 -22.36
CA ARG A 138 -31.54 -1.33 -21.94
C ARG A 138 -31.48 -1.56 -20.43
N ALA A 139 -30.29 -1.63 -19.85
CA ALA A 139 -30.10 -1.79 -18.41
C ALA A 139 -30.67 -0.60 -17.62
N ALA A 140 -30.42 0.63 -18.07
CA ALA A 140 -30.95 1.85 -17.46
C ALA A 140 -32.49 1.91 -17.51
N ARG A 141 -33.11 1.47 -18.63
CA ARG A 141 -34.57 1.35 -18.72
C ARG A 141 -35.12 0.31 -17.74
N ALA A 142 -34.43 -0.82 -17.58
CA ALA A 142 -34.84 -1.89 -16.67
C ALA A 142 -34.63 -1.52 -15.18
N SER A 143 -33.68 -0.65 -14.86
CA SER A 143 -33.42 -0.18 -13.49
C SER A 143 -34.26 1.04 -13.09
N LYS A 144 -34.87 1.76 -14.05
CA LYS A 144 -35.71 2.93 -13.80
C LYS A 144 -36.85 2.58 -12.83
N GLY A 145 -36.92 3.29 -11.71
CA GLY A 145 -37.93 3.08 -10.65
C GLY A 145 -37.62 1.97 -9.65
N ARG A 146 -36.48 1.27 -9.77
CA ARG A 146 -36.06 0.21 -8.83
C ARG A 146 -35.12 0.68 -7.72
N LEU A 147 -34.37 1.76 -7.93
CA LEU A 147 -33.56 2.42 -6.89
C LEU A 147 -34.42 3.52 -6.25
N LYS A 148 -34.95 3.29 -5.05
CA LYS A 148 -35.76 4.27 -4.31
C LYS A 148 -35.03 4.97 -3.15
N ASP A 149 -33.85 4.50 -2.75
CA ASP A 149 -33.20 4.96 -1.51
C ASP A 149 -31.71 5.29 -1.68
N ALA A 150 -31.29 5.83 -2.83
CA ALA A 150 -29.90 6.22 -3.09
C ALA A 150 -29.68 7.74 -2.97
N GLY A 151 -30.34 8.38 -2.00
CA GLY A 151 -30.20 9.80 -1.66
C GLY A 151 -29.40 10.00 -0.39
#